data_AF-A0A1L7SSI7-F1
#
_entry.id   AF-A0A1L7SSI7-F1
#
_cell.length_a   1.000
_cell.length_b   1.000
_cell.length_c   1.000
_cell.angle_alpha   90.00
_cell.angle_beta   90.00
_cell.angle_gamma   90.00
#
_symmetry.space_group_name_H-M   'P 1'
#
loop_
_entity.id
_entity.type
_entity.pdbx_description
1 polymer ?
#
loop_
_entity_poly.entity_id
_entity_poly.type
_entity_poly.pdbx_seq_one_letter_code
_entity_poly.pdbx_strand_id
1 'polypeptide(L)'
;MKFTLFNFIGLALVTSAAASPVAGYELIARDASLEPSLDSSTIEGRAVGGSSNYLIYPKANAVKKDIEAFTKSLQSQAGKTKVDTLTDMNGKLLAWYAPLSASQLAAINKSSVIGSVAPDGQLKVQAKPSGITKRALKTDKKAQPELQMFSTAPGKKPSGYTYDEKAGQGVTIYVLDEGFNLRHKEFTSSSGRKRWIFSKGVSGENDPDGHGSCCASKALGSTVGVAPKADLVAVKLQLTSWSMLKAWQAVILDVQQNRLQGKAVVSYSKATIAWRIDRGESYFGVVLLSLLKNLEALDVVVVSSSGNEGSNIDVHSYPSLFADRTPIIVTGAVDNEGKLAFFSQGGPLVTTTAPGVAVKCAAMSGTSAYQAGEESTGTSFSTPAVAGLAAYFLSLDSLRPRLQVRGSVARNVKALIQEHHYARAKHGPKVAWNAHTLVKN
;
A
#
# COMPACT_ATOMS: atom_id res chain seq x y z
N MET A 1 -62.93 -17.63 13.45
CA MET A 1 -63.46 -16.37 14.01
C MET A 1 -63.88 -15.46 12.84
N LYS A 2 -64.60 -14.35 13.06
CA LYS A 2 -65.34 -13.62 12.01
C LYS A 2 -64.45 -12.83 11.01
N PHE A 3 -64.92 -12.74 9.78
CA PHE A 3 -64.56 -11.69 8.81
C PHE A 3 -65.27 -10.36 9.15
N THR A 4 -64.61 -9.23 8.85
CA THR A 4 -65.26 -7.96 8.47
C THR A 4 -64.37 -7.22 7.46
N LEU A 5 -64.93 -6.35 6.62
CA LEU A 5 -64.26 -5.63 5.51
C LEU A 5 -64.83 -4.20 5.39
N PHE A 6 -64.27 -3.38 4.48
CA PHE A 6 -64.80 -2.09 3.96
C PHE A 6 -64.75 -0.85 4.91
N ASN A 7 -64.65 0.42 4.46
CA ASN A 7 -64.26 0.97 3.14
C ASN A 7 -63.93 2.49 3.17
N PHE A 8 -63.03 2.93 2.27
CA PHE A 8 -62.99 4.23 1.52
C PHE A 8 -62.97 5.54 2.36
N ILE A 9 -62.68 6.76 1.87
CA ILE A 9 -62.19 7.33 0.59
C ILE A 9 -61.23 8.48 0.95
N GLY A 10 -60.29 9.03 0.16
CA GLY A 10 -59.86 8.84 -1.24
C GLY A 10 -58.45 9.46 -1.37
N LEU A 11 -58.14 10.40 -2.27
CA LEU A 11 -58.13 10.38 -3.74
C LEU A 11 -57.84 11.80 -4.28
N ALA A 12 -56.62 12.07 -4.79
CA ALA A 12 -56.33 13.25 -5.60
C ALA A 12 -55.21 12.94 -6.62
N LEU A 13 -55.47 13.13 -7.92
CA LEU A 13 -54.47 13.02 -8.99
C LEU A 13 -54.11 14.41 -9.53
N VAL A 14 -52.83 14.63 -9.83
CA VAL A 14 -52.38 15.48 -10.94
C VAL A 14 -51.22 14.75 -11.65
N THR A 15 -51.17 14.82 -12.98
CA THR A 15 -50.26 14.03 -13.83
C THR A 15 -49.30 14.90 -14.66
N SER A 16 -48.04 14.46 -14.82
CA SER A 16 -47.08 14.71 -15.93
C SER A 16 -45.63 14.91 -15.42
N ALA A 17 -44.55 14.73 -16.20
CA ALA A 17 -44.30 13.75 -17.28
C ALA A 17 -42.78 13.70 -17.63
N ALA A 18 -42.27 12.48 -17.89
CA ALA A 18 -41.09 12.14 -18.72
C ALA A 18 -39.63 12.50 -18.30
N ALA A 19 -38.72 11.68 -18.86
CA ALA A 19 -37.31 11.96 -19.23
C ALA A 19 -36.16 11.98 -18.19
N SER A 20 -35.70 10.76 -17.85
CA SER A 20 -34.31 10.24 -18.05
C SER A 20 -33.04 10.88 -17.39
N PRO A 21 -31.91 10.13 -17.29
CA PRO A 21 -30.81 10.42 -16.34
C PRO A 21 -29.43 10.70 -16.98
N VAL A 22 -28.40 10.98 -16.15
CA VAL A 22 -27.02 10.41 -16.16
C VAL A 22 -26.06 11.22 -15.24
N ALA A 23 -25.01 10.55 -14.73
CA ALA A 23 -23.89 11.06 -13.92
C ALA A 23 -24.22 11.57 -12.50
N GLY A 24 -23.33 11.45 -11.50
CA GLY A 24 -21.97 10.89 -11.49
C GLY A 24 -20.92 11.95 -11.14
N TYR A 25 -20.39 11.89 -9.92
CA TYR A 25 -19.35 12.81 -9.44
C TYR A 25 -18.19 12.07 -8.79
N GLU A 26 -16.98 12.52 -9.13
CA GLU A 26 -15.70 11.89 -8.77
C GLU A 26 -15.01 12.65 -7.63
N LEU A 27 -14.09 12.00 -6.92
CA LEU A 27 -13.38 12.58 -5.78
C LEU A 27 -12.21 13.48 -6.21
N ILE A 28 -12.14 14.68 -5.61
CA ILE A 28 -11.10 15.68 -5.91
C ILE A 28 -9.83 15.41 -5.08
N ALA A 29 -8.67 15.46 -5.73
CA ALA A 29 -7.38 15.66 -5.06
C ALA A 29 -6.40 16.47 -5.94
N ARG A 30 -6.18 17.74 -5.58
CA ARG A 30 -4.89 18.43 -5.79
C ARG A 30 -4.06 18.20 -4.52
N ASP A 31 -2.79 17.83 -4.53
CA ASP A 31 -1.63 18.21 -5.34
C ASP A 31 -0.95 19.52 -4.88
N ALA A 32 0.30 19.36 -4.43
CA ALA A 32 1.27 20.36 -3.99
C ALA A 32 2.56 19.63 -3.59
N SER A 33 3.77 20.18 -3.75
CA SER A 33 4.23 21.28 -4.60
C SER A 33 5.77 21.17 -4.69
N LEU A 34 6.37 21.51 -5.83
CA LEU A 34 7.83 21.55 -6.00
C LEU A 34 8.22 22.85 -6.70
N GLU A 35 8.97 23.70 -6.01
CA GLU A 35 9.60 24.87 -6.64
C GLU A 35 10.88 24.46 -7.39
N PRO A 36 11.11 24.97 -8.62
CA PRO A 36 12.32 24.69 -9.38
C PRO A 36 13.48 25.59 -8.92
N SER A 37 14.67 25.00 -8.79
CA SER A 37 15.92 25.74 -8.58
C SER A 37 16.33 26.53 -9.82
N LEU A 38 16.96 27.69 -9.62
CA LEU A 38 17.59 28.48 -10.68
C LEU A 38 18.76 27.70 -11.31
N ASP A 39 18.67 27.46 -12.62
CA ASP A 39 19.82 27.23 -13.49
C ASP A 39 19.60 27.99 -14.81
N SER A 40 20.66 28.63 -15.31
CA SER A 40 20.58 29.61 -16.39
C SER A 40 21.18 29.07 -17.69
N SER A 41 20.36 28.39 -18.48
CA SER A 41 20.68 28.05 -19.88
C SER A 41 19.57 28.50 -20.84
N THR A 42 19.90 29.43 -21.74
CA THR A 42 19.02 29.87 -22.82
C THR A 42 18.96 28.80 -23.91
N ILE A 43 17.93 27.96 -23.87
CA ILE A 43 17.61 27.02 -24.96
C ILE A 43 16.75 27.72 -26.00
N GLU A 44 17.32 28.04 -27.17
CA GLU A 44 16.60 28.64 -28.28
C GLU A 44 15.61 27.64 -28.92
N GLY A 45 14.33 27.80 -28.59
CA GLY A 45 13.24 27.01 -29.17
C GLY A 45 12.97 27.39 -30.64
N ARG A 46 13.52 26.61 -31.57
CA ARG A 46 13.31 26.76 -33.02
C ARG A 46 11.81 26.74 -33.37
N ALA A 47 11.30 27.84 -33.92
CA ALA A 47 9.88 27.99 -34.23
C ALA A 47 9.41 27.00 -35.33
N VAL A 48 8.27 26.35 -35.08
CA VAL A 48 7.55 25.50 -36.06
C VAL A 48 6.32 26.28 -36.53
N GLY A 49 5.98 26.17 -37.82
CA GLY A 49 4.89 26.94 -38.42
C GLY A 49 3.51 26.52 -37.90
N GLY A 50 2.81 27.45 -37.26
CA GLY A 50 1.49 27.25 -36.64
C GLY A 50 1.41 27.92 -35.27
N SER A 51 0.23 27.93 -34.64
CA SER A 51 0.12 28.28 -33.23
C SER A 51 0.48 27.06 -32.38
N SER A 52 1.61 27.10 -31.68
CA SER A 52 2.00 26.05 -30.73
C SER A 52 1.53 26.43 -29.32
N ASN A 53 1.28 25.43 -28.48
CA ASN A 53 0.96 25.66 -27.07
C ASN A 53 2.26 25.90 -26.28
N TYR A 54 2.21 26.81 -25.31
CA TYR A 54 3.35 27.18 -24.47
C TYR A 54 2.97 27.21 -23.00
N LEU A 55 3.87 26.71 -22.15
CA LEU A 55 3.89 26.97 -20.72
C LEU A 55 4.74 28.22 -20.47
N ILE A 56 4.17 29.20 -19.81
CA ILE A 56 4.72 30.56 -19.64
C ILE A 56 4.85 30.81 -18.14
N TYR A 57 6.06 31.04 -17.65
CA TYR A 57 6.35 31.15 -16.23
C TYR A 57 6.65 32.60 -15.83
N PRO A 58 6.00 33.16 -14.79
CA PRO A 58 6.39 34.46 -14.23
C PRO A 58 7.75 34.36 -13.54
N LYS A 59 8.43 35.50 -13.36
CA LYS A 59 9.59 35.58 -12.46
C LYS A 59 9.16 35.31 -11.02
N ALA A 60 10.02 34.69 -10.22
CA ALA A 60 9.74 34.35 -8.83
C ALA A 60 9.37 35.57 -7.95
N ASN A 61 9.82 36.78 -8.34
CA ASN A 61 9.52 38.06 -7.69
C ASN A 61 8.47 38.92 -8.42
N ALA A 62 7.75 38.37 -9.41
CA ALA A 62 6.70 39.11 -10.12
C ALA A 62 5.53 39.46 -9.17
N VAL A 63 5.17 40.73 -9.08
CA VAL A 63 4.10 41.20 -8.18
C VAL A 63 2.71 40.95 -8.78
N LYS A 64 1.73 40.68 -7.91
CA LYS A 64 0.36 40.30 -8.29
C LYS A 64 -0.30 41.25 -9.32
N LYS A 65 -0.10 42.56 -9.16
CA LYS A 65 -0.62 43.59 -10.08
C LYS A 65 -0.12 43.40 -11.52
N ASP A 66 1.16 43.08 -11.68
CA ASP A 66 1.80 42.96 -12.99
C ASP A 66 1.48 41.59 -13.62
N ILE A 67 1.32 40.56 -12.79
CA ILE A 67 0.75 39.26 -13.18
C ILE A 67 -0.69 39.44 -13.72
N GLU A 68 -1.55 40.19 -13.03
CA GLU A 68 -2.93 40.45 -13.48
C GLU A 68 -2.97 41.29 -14.78
N ALA A 69 -2.10 42.29 -14.91
CA ALA A 69 -1.97 43.09 -16.13
C ALA A 69 -1.46 42.25 -17.32
N PHE A 70 -0.44 41.42 -17.10
CA PHE A 70 0.09 40.52 -18.12
C PHE A 70 -0.95 39.45 -18.52
N THR A 71 -1.71 38.90 -17.57
CA THR A 71 -2.80 37.94 -17.85
C THR A 71 -3.82 38.53 -18.83
N LYS A 72 -4.23 39.78 -18.62
CA LYS A 72 -5.16 40.49 -19.53
C LYS A 72 -4.53 40.72 -20.92
N SER A 73 -3.24 41.07 -20.98
CA SER A 73 -2.51 41.20 -22.24
C SER A 73 -2.41 39.88 -23.02
N LEU A 74 -2.09 38.78 -22.32
CA LEU A 74 -2.02 37.43 -22.90
C LEU A 74 -3.40 36.97 -23.40
N GLN A 75 -4.46 37.20 -22.62
CA GLN A 75 -5.85 36.94 -23.02
C GLN A 75 -6.31 37.77 -24.24
N SER A 76 -5.79 38.99 -24.40
CA SER A 76 -6.02 39.80 -25.60
C SER A 76 -5.31 39.23 -26.84
N GLN A 77 -4.08 38.75 -26.68
CA GLN A 77 -3.26 38.22 -27.77
C GLN A 77 -3.68 36.81 -28.22
N ALA A 78 -3.78 35.85 -27.30
CA ALA A 78 -4.11 34.46 -27.62
C ALA A 78 -5.63 34.19 -27.71
N GLY A 79 -6.45 35.12 -27.19
CA GLY A 79 -7.90 34.98 -27.03
C GLY A 79 -8.27 34.43 -25.65
N LYS A 80 -9.22 35.10 -24.98
CA LYS A 80 -9.54 34.87 -23.55
C LYS A 80 -9.89 33.42 -23.20
N THR A 81 -10.56 32.70 -24.11
CA THR A 81 -10.95 31.28 -23.91
C THR A 81 -9.83 30.28 -24.17
N LYS A 82 -8.64 30.73 -24.59
CA LYS A 82 -7.47 29.89 -24.89
C LYS A 82 -6.31 30.08 -23.91
N VAL A 83 -6.44 30.98 -22.94
CA VAL A 83 -5.44 31.21 -21.89
C VAL A 83 -5.93 30.61 -20.59
N ASP A 84 -5.22 29.60 -20.10
CA ASP A 84 -5.46 28.99 -18.78
C ASP A 84 -4.34 29.38 -17.78
N THR A 85 -4.58 29.16 -16.50
CA THR A 85 -3.72 29.59 -15.38
C THR A 85 -3.58 28.49 -14.34
N LEU A 86 -2.35 28.02 -14.12
CA LEU A 86 -2.00 27.15 -13.00
C LEU A 86 -1.67 28.01 -11.77
N THR A 87 -2.34 27.76 -10.65
CA THR A 87 -2.08 28.41 -9.36
C THR A 87 -1.69 27.40 -8.28
N ASP A 88 -1.02 27.86 -7.23
CA ASP A 88 -0.90 27.10 -5.98
C ASP A 88 -2.24 27.05 -5.21
N MET A 89 -2.22 26.40 -4.04
CA MET A 89 -3.38 26.28 -3.15
C MET A 89 -3.83 27.63 -2.53
N ASN A 90 -3.00 28.67 -2.62
CA ASN A 90 -3.27 30.02 -2.09
C ASN A 90 -3.72 31.00 -3.20
N GLY A 91 -3.82 30.54 -4.45
CA GLY A 91 -4.13 31.39 -5.60
C GLY A 91 -2.96 32.22 -6.13
N LYS A 92 -1.71 31.95 -5.70
CA LYS A 92 -0.50 32.50 -6.35
C LYS A 92 -0.36 31.83 -7.71
N LEU A 93 -0.20 32.62 -8.77
CA LEU A 93 0.05 32.08 -10.10
C LEU A 93 1.41 31.38 -10.17
N LEU A 94 1.43 30.18 -10.76
CA LEU A 94 2.64 29.39 -11.04
C LEU A 94 3.00 29.41 -12.54
N ALA A 95 2.00 29.36 -13.44
CA ALA A 95 2.20 29.45 -14.88
C ALA A 95 0.91 29.88 -15.62
N TRP A 96 1.07 30.45 -16.82
CA TRP A 96 0.01 30.48 -17.83
C TRP A 96 0.22 29.37 -18.86
N TYR A 97 -0.87 28.93 -19.48
CA TYR A 97 -0.87 28.08 -20.68
C TYR A 97 -1.58 28.82 -21.82
N ALA A 98 -0.97 28.91 -23.00
CA ALA A 98 -1.59 29.56 -24.16
C ALA A 98 -1.08 29.04 -25.52
N PRO A 99 -1.95 28.93 -26.55
CA PRO A 99 -1.52 28.81 -27.94
C PRO A 99 -1.01 30.16 -28.45
N LEU A 100 0.22 30.21 -28.95
CA LEU A 100 0.85 31.43 -29.48
C LEU A 100 1.41 31.20 -30.87
N SER A 101 1.30 32.21 -31.74
CA SER A 101 2.13 32.31 -32.93
C SER A 101 3.57 32.66 -32.57
N ALA A 102 4.50 32.45 -33.50
CA ALA A 102 5.90 32.86 -33.32
C ALA A 102 6.07 34.37 -33.04
N SER A 103 5.22 35.23 -33.61
CA SER A 103 5.25 36.68 -33.35
C SER A 103 4.71 37.05 -31.96
N GLN A 104 3.70 36.33 -31.46
CA GLN A 104 3.17 36.50 -30.11
C GLN A 104 4.17 36.00 -29.05
N LEU A 105 4.83 34.86 -29.29
CA LEU A 105 5.93 34.36 -28.46
C LEU A 105 7.07 35.39 -28.37
N ALA A 106 7.50 35.94 -29.50
CA ALA A 106 8.54 36.96 -29.56
C ALA A 106 8.13 38.29 -28.90
N ALA A 107 6.83 38.57 -28.76
CA ALA A 107 6.32 39.71 -28.00
C ALA A 107 6.35 39.44 -26.49
N ILE A 108 5.82 38.30 -26.03
CA ILE A 108 5.77 38.00 -24.57
C ILE A 108 7.15 37.78 -23.95
N ASN A 109 8.13 37.28 -24.71
CA ASN A 109 9.51 37.11 -24.24
C ASN A 109 10.23 38.45 -23.92
N LYS A 110 9.65 39.59 -24.31
CA LYS A 110 10.14 40.94 -23.94
C LYS A 110 9.50 41.49 -22.67
N SER A 111 8.56 40.76 -22.07
CA SER A 111 7.85 41.17 -20.85
C SER A 111 8.77 41.14 -19.63
N SER A 112 8.78 42.23 -18.86
CA SER A 112 9.50 42.29 -17.58
C SER A 112 8.99 41.27 -16.55
N VAL A 113 7.76 40.77 -16.71
CA VAL A 113 7.06 39.82 -15.82
C VAL A 113 7.50 38.37 -16.04
N ILE A 114 7.95 38.00 -17.25
CA ILE A 114 8.21 36.61 -17.63
C ILE A 114 9.63 36.16 -17.25
N GLY A 115 9.73 35.01 -16.60
CA GLY A 115 10.99 34.35 -16.25
C GLY A 115 11.47 33.38 -17.32
N SER A 116 10.55 32.57 -17.86
CA SER A 116 10.83 31.63 -18.95
C SER A 116 9.57 31.25 -19.71
N VAL A 117 9.74 30.72 -20.93
CA VAL A 117 8.66 30.14 -21.74
C VAL A 117 9.18 28.84 -22.37
N ALA A 118 8.38 27.78 -22.31
CA ALA A 118 8.68 26.48 -22.90
C ALA A 118 7.54 26.03 -23.83
N PRO A 119 7.81 25.44 -25.00
CA PRO A 119 6.77 24.80 -25.79
C PRO A 119 6.21 23.59 -25.03
N ASP A 120 4.91 23.37 -25.16
CA ASP A 120 4.24 22.16 -24.66
C ASP A 120 4.76 20.94 -25.44
N GLY A 121 5.51 20.07 -24.75
CA GLY A 121 6.29 19.01 -25.36
C GLY A 121 6.27 17.73 -24.54
N GLN A 122 6.27 16.59 -25.23
CA GLN A 122 6.18 15.28 -24.57
C GLN A 122 7.33 15.07 -23.58
N LEU A 123 6.98 14.84 -22.31
CA LEU A 123 7.93 14.52 -21.25
C LEU A 123 8.67 13.21 -21.56
N LYS A 124 9.98 13.29 -21.77
CA LYS A 124 10.83 12.12 -22.03
C LYS A 124 11.04 11.32 -20.75
N VAL A 125 10.20 10.31 -20.54
CA VAL A 125 10.29 9.36 -19.41
C VAL A 125 11.58 8.54 -19.53
N GLN A 126 12.66 8.95 -18.85
CA GLN A 126 13.85 8.10 -18.64
C GLN A 126 13.61 7.03 -17.57
N ALA A 127 12.60 6.19 -17.78
CA ALA A 127 12.60 4.87 -17.19
C ALA A 127 13.57 4.00 -18.01
N LYS A 128 14.69 3.55 -17.42
CA LYS A 128 15.42 2.41 -17.98
C LYS A 128 14.43 1.24 -18.06
N PRO A 129 14.19 0.63 -19.23
CA PRO A 129 13.41 -0.60 -19.29
C PRO A 129 14.20 -1.66 -18.54
N SER A 130 13.74 -2.02 -17.33
CA SER A 130 14.07 -3.32 -16.75
C SER A 130 13.42 -4.35 -17.66
N GLY A 131 14.17 -4.84 -18.66
CA GLY A 131 13.67 -5.81 -19.63
C GLY A 131 13.01 -6.97 -18.88
N ILE A 132 11.74 -7.24 -19.20
CA ILE A 132 10.91 -8.19 -18.44
C ILE A 132 11.56 -9.56 -18.55
N THR A 133 12.28 -9.96 -17.50
CA THR A 133 12.95 -11.26 -17.47
C THR A 133 11.88 -12.33 -17.36
N LYS A 134 11.91 -13.29 -18.29
CA LYS A 134 10.98 -14.42 -18.35
C LYS A 134 10.92 -15.08 -16.97
N ARG A 135 9.73 -15.13 -16.37
CA ARG A 135 9.52 -15.63 -15.00
C ARG A 135 10.10 -17.03 -14.84
N ALA A 136 11.09 -17.16 -13.96
CA ALA A 136 11.62 -18.45 -13.54
C ALA A 136 10.80 -18.91 -12.33
N LEU A 137 10.17 -20.09 -12.44
CA LEU A 137 9.38 -20.69 -11.36
C LEU A 137 10.15 -21.84 -10.70
N LYS A 138 10.11 -21.90 -9.38
CA LYS A 138 10.54 -23.06 -8.58
C LYS A 138 9.34 -23.69 -7.89
N THR A 139 9.33 -25.01 -7.78
CA THR A 139 8.30 -25.78 -7.05
C THR A 139 8.96 -26.65 -6.00
N ASP A 140 8.73 -26.36 -4.73
CA ASP A 140 9.10 -27.25 -3.63
C ASP A 140 7.94 -28.21 -3.32
N LYS A 141 8.14 -29.50 -3.61
CA LYS A 141 7.18 -30.58 -3.31
C LYS A 141 7.18 -31.01 -1.83
N LYS A 142 8.15 -30.56 -1.03
CA LYS A 142 8.29 -30.85 0.41
C LYS A 142 7.96 -29.64 1.29
N ALA A 143 7.51 -28.54 0.69
CA ALA A 143 7.08 -27.34 1.40
C ALA A 143 5.99 -27.66 2.43
N GLN A 144 5.97 -26.91 3.54
CA GLN A 144 5.00 -27.13 4.62
C GLN A 144 3.56 -26.91 4.13
N PRO A 145 2.54 -27.60 4.68
CA PRO A 145 1.17 -27.56 4.17
C PRO A 145 0.62 -26.14 3.97
N GLU A 146 0.94 -25.21 4.86
CA GLU A 146 0.54 -23.82 4.78
C GLU A 146 1.08 -23.12 3.52
N LEU A 147 2.33 -23.39 3.12
CA LEU A 147 2.92 -22.84 1.90
C LEU A 147 2.28 -23.49 0.67
N GLN A 148 1.99 -24.79 0.71
CA GLN A 148 1.27 -25.44 -0.39
C GLN A 148 -0.13 -24.83 -0.55
N MET A 149 -0.82 -24.48 0.55
CA MET A 149 -2.09 -23.76 0.51
C MET A 149 -1.97 -22.39 -0.19
N PHE A 150 -0.90 -21.63 0.06
CA PHE A 150 -0.59 -20.36 -0.62
C PHE A 150 -0.32 -20.48 -2.13
N SER A 151 0.06 -21.66 -2.63
CA SER A 151 0.34 -21.90 -4.05
C SER A 151 -0.79 -22.64 -4.79
N THR A 152 -1.56 -23.48 -4.08
CA THR A 152 -2.70 -24.24 -4.63
C THR A 152 -3.64 -23.31 -5.42
N ALA A 153 -4.01 -23.73 -6.62
CA ALA A 153 -4.87 -22.96 -7.53
C ALA A 153 -6.37 -23.30 -7.36
N PRO A 154 -7.30 -22.42 -7.77
CA PRO A 154 -8.74 -22.65 -7.67
C PRO A 154 -9.19 -24.02 -8.17
N GLY A 155 -9.93 -24.75 -7.33
CA GLY A 155 -10.45 -26.09 -7.64
C GLY A 155 -9.39 -27.20 -7.76
N LYS A 156 -8.14 -26.98 -7.32
CA LYS A 156 -7.07 -27.99 -7.31
C LYS A 156 -6.72 -28.45 -5.89
N LYS A 157 -6.09 -29.62 -5.78
CA LYS A 157 -5.47 -30.11 -4.53
C LYS A 157 -4.04 -29.56 -4.40
N PRO A 158 -3.48 -29.46 -3.17
CA PRO A 158 -2.06 -29.16 -2.96
C PRO A 158 -1.13 -30.11 -3.71
N SER A 159 -0.02 -29.59 -4.23
CA SER A 159 0.99 -30.33 -5.02
C SER A 159 2.41 -29.78 -4.85
N GLY A 160 2.68 -29.11 -3.72
CA GLY A 160 3.89 -28.33 -3.46
C GLY A 160 3.66 -26.80 -3.48
N TYR A 161 4.70 -26.06 -3.13
CA TYR A 161 4.76 -24.60 -3.19
C TYR A 161 5.49 -24.17 -4.46
N THR A 162 4.75 -23.68 -5.47
CA THR A 162 5.29 -23.08 -6.69
C THR A 162 5.33 -21.57 -6.55
N TYR A 163 6.47 -20.96 -6.79
CA TYR A 163 6.70 -19.52 -6.64
C TYR A 163 7.74 -19.01 -7.64
N ASP A 164 7.71 -17.70 -7.91
CA ASP A 164 8.74 -17.00 -8.68
C ASP A 164 10.09 -17.00 -7.96
N GLU A 165 11.17 -17.26 -8.70
CA GLU A 165 12.55 -17.21 -8.21
C GLU A 165 12.93 -15.88 -7.56
N LYS A 166 12.26 -14.77 -7.89
CA LYS A 166 12.49 -13.50 -7.20
C LYS A 166 12.13 -13.54 -5.72
N ALA A 167 11.07 -14.25 -5.31
CA ALA A 167 10.76 -14.55 -3.91
C ALA A 167 10.89 -13.37 -2.90
N GLY A 168 10.49 -12.15 -3.29
CA GLY A 168 10.60 -10.94 -2.45
C GLY A 168 11.91 -10.13 -2.59
N GLN A 169 12.82 -10.53 -3.47
CA GLN A 169 14.10 -9.85 -3.70
C GLN A 169 13.93 -8.36 -4.05
N GLY A 170 14.67 -7.50 -3.34
CA GLY A 170 14.61 -6.05 -3.51
C GLY A 170 13.47 -5.35 -2.76
N VAL A 171 12.70 -6.10 -1.96
CA VAL A 171 11.67 -5.59 -1.05
C VAL A 171 12.13 -5.79 0.40
N THR A 172 11.79 -4.84 1.26
CA THR A 172 12.06 -4.89 2.71
C THR A 172 10.79 -5.20 3.48
N ILE A 173 10.81 -6.20 4.36
CA ILE A 173 9.74 -6.51 5.31
C ILE A 173 10.17 -6.05 6.71
N TYR A 174 9.40 -5.14 7.29
CA TYR A 174 9.49 -4.77 8.70
C TYR A 174 8.57 -5.69 9.50
N VAL A 175 9.06 -6.29 10.57
CA VAL A 175 8.24 -7.04 11.53
C VAL A 175 8.36 -6.33 12.88
N LEU A 176 7.22 -5.95 13.47
CA LEU A 176 7.17 -5.22 14.74
C LEU A 176 6.74 -6.18 15.85
N ASP A 177 7.67 -6.50 16.76
CA ASP A 177 7.44 -7.47 17.84
C ASP A 177 8.34 -7.20 19.05
N GLU A 178 8.17 -7.96 20.13
CA GLU A 178 8.93 -7.79 21.37
C GLU A 178 10.33 -8.42 21.33
N GLY A 179 10.63 -9.26 20.33
CA GLY A 179 11.96 -9.86 20.17
C GLY A 179 12.09 -10.80 18.97
N PHE A 180 13.33 -11.17 18.61
CA PHE A 180 13.64 -11.99 17.43
C PHE A 180 14.96 -12.75 17.58
N ASN A 181 14.95 -14.07 17.38
CA ASN A 181 16.15 -14.91 17.30
C ASN A 181 16.69 -14.94 15.87
N LEU A 182 17.36 -13.86 15.44
CA LEU A 182 17.93 -13.77 14.08
C LEU A 182 19.12 -14.72 13.82
N ARG A 183 19.54 -15.48 14.83
CA ARG A 183 20.59 -16.53 14.72
C ARG A 183 20.02 -17.88 14.24
N HIS A 184 18.70 -18.00 14.14
CA HIS A 184 18.04 -19.18 13.60
C HIS A 184 18.29 -19.37 12.08
N LYS A 185 18.45 -20.62 11.62
CA LYS A 185 18.75 -20.95 10.21
C LYS A 185 17.73 -20.46 9.18
N GLU A 186 16.48 -20.27 9.58
CA GLU A 186 15.47 -19.62 8.72
C GLU A 186 15.92 -18.23 8.28
N PHE A 187 16.64 -17.50 9.13
CA PHE A 187 17.16 -16.17 8.82
C PHE A 187 18.57 -16.25 8.23
N THR A 188 19.49 -17.00 8.83
CA THR A 188 20.90 -17.04 8.38
C THR A 188 21.11 -17.77 7.05
N SER A 189 20.20 -18.65 6.65
CA SER A 189 20.20 -19.28 5.31
C SER A 189 19.30 -18.58 4.28
N SER A 190 18.64 -17.47 4.64
CA SER A 190 17.86 -16.65 3.69
C SER A 190 18.74 -15.55 3.09
N SER A 191 18.62 -15.28 1.78
CA SER A 191 19.61 -14.43 1.08
C SER A 191 19.40 -12.93 1.23
N GLY A 192 18.23 -12.49 1.72
CA GLY A 192 17.97 -11.08 2.01
C GLY A 192 18.68 -10.62 3.28
N ARG A 193 19.09 -9.36 3.33
CA ARG A 193 19.80 -8.77 4.48
C ARG A 193 18.94 -8.79 5.73
N LYS A 194 19.58 -8.82 6.91
CA LYS A 194 18.92 -8.80 8.22
C LYS A 194 19.45 -7.60 9.01
N ARG A 195 18.56 -6.78 9.56
CA ARG A 195 18.91 -5.58 10.35
C ARG A 195 17.89 -5.31 11.44
N TRP A 196 18.29 -4.51 12.43
CA TRP A 196 17.46 -4.14 13.57
C TRP A 196 17.01 -2.68 13.51
N ILE A 197 15.86 -2.42 14.11
CA ILE A 197 15.48 -1.12 14.65
C ILE A 197 15.03 -1.37 16.09
N PHE A 198 15.52 -0.57 17.05
CA PHE A 198 15.06 -0.61 18.43
C PHE A 198 14.16 0.60 18.70
N SER A 199 12.98 0.37 19.28
CA SER A 199 12.13 1.47 19.74
C SER A 199 12.76 2.21 20.93
N LYS A 200 12.31 3.44 21.21
CA LYS A 200 12.96 4.30 22.22
C LYS A 200 12.87 3.67 23.62
N GLY A 201 14.03 3.30 24.18
CA GLY A 201 14.15 2.65 25.48
C GLY A 201 14.23 1.12 25.44
N VAL A 202 14.24 0.53 24.24
CA VAL A 202 14.33 -0.93 24.03
C VAL A 202 15.73 -1.31 23.56
N SER A 203 16.23 -2.48 23.96
CA SER A 203 17.54 -3.01 23.57
C SER A 203 17.57 -4.55 23.63
N GLY A 204 18.67 -5.15 23.16
CA GLY A 204 18.92 -6.59 23.23
C GLY A 204 18.34 -7.41 22.06
N GLU A 205 19.09 -8.39 21.57
CA GLU A 205 18.70 -9.27 20.46
C GLU A 205 17.90 -10.52 20.90
N ASN A 206 17.28 -10.51 22.08
CA ASN A 206 16.52 -11.66 22.56
C ASN A 206 15.12 -11.74 21.95
N ASP A 207 14.55 -12.93 21.93
CA ASP A 207 13.12 -13.20 21.77
C ASP A 207 12.59 -13.82 23.07
N PRO A 208 11.69 -13.15 23.82
CA PRO A 208 11.24 -13.62 25.13
C PRO A 208 10.15 -14.70 25.06
N ASP A 209 9.39 -14.77 23.96
CA ASP A 209 8.26 -15.70 23.79
C ASP A 209 8.29 -16.48 22.46
N GLY A 210 9.21 -16.16 21.54
CA GLY A 210 9.33 -16.81 20.23
C GLY A 210 8.39 -16.25 19.18
N HIS A 211 7.45 -15.37 19.55
CA HIS A 211 6.40 -14.89 18.67
C HIS A 211 6.96 -14.10 17.48
N GLY A 212 7.97 -13.25 17.72
CA GLY A 212 8.59 -12.45 16.66
C GLY A 212 9.49 -13.29 15.74
N SER A 213 10.22 -14.28 16.26
CA SER A 213 10.92 -15.30 15.46
C SER A 213 9.95 -16.09 14.60
N CYS A 214 8.86 -16.56 15.19
CA CYS A 214 7.83 -17.29 14.49
C CYS A 214 7.25 -16.43 13.35
N CYS A 215 6.83 -15.19 13.65
CA CYS A 215 6.29 -14.24 12.69
C CYS A 215 7.28 -13.93 11.55
N ALA A 216 8.51 -13.52 11.85
CA ALA A 216 9.50 -13.18 10.84
C ALA A 216 9.85 -14.39 9.95
N SER A 217 9.86 -15.60 10.49
CA SER A 217 10.09 -16.82 9.71
C SER A 217 8.94 -17.15 8.75
N LYS A 218 7.66 -16.92 9.13
CA LYS A 218 6.53 -17.08 8.19
C LYS A 218 6.53 -16.03 7.07
N ALA A 219 7.10 -14.84 7.30
CA ALA A 219 7.28 -13.84 6.26
C ALA A 219 8.39 -14.22 5.26
N LEU A 220 9.61 -14.49 5.75
CA LEU A 220 10.82 -14.58 4.92
C LEU A 220 11.87 -15.62 5.37
N GLY A 221 11.47 -16.59 6.19
CA GLY A 221 12.30 -17.73 6.53
C GLY A 221 12.66 -18.58 5.29
N SER A 222 13.89 -19.06 5.23
CA SER A 222 14.47 -19.81 4.10
C SER A 222 13.72 -21.10 3.71
N THR A 223 12.96 -21.72 4.63
CA THR A 223 12.17 -22.94 4.34
C THR A 223 10.69 -22.83 4.73
N VAL A 224 10.33 -21.93 5.67
CA VAL A 224 8.93 -21.78 6.15
C VAL A 224 8.26 -20.45 5.75
N GLY A 225 8.98 -19.56 5.07
CA GLY A 225 8.53 -18.22 4.68
C GLY A 225 8.05 -18.10 3.24
N VAL A 226 7.16 -17.12 2.99
CA VAL A 226 6.60 -16.85 1.66
C VAL A 226 7.59 -16.09 0.76
N ALA A 227 8.41 -15.20 1.33
CA ALA A 227 9.36 -14.33 0.61
C ALA A 227 10.83 -14.49 1.08
N PRO A 228 11.46 -15.67 0.93
CA PRO A 228 12.81 -15.97 1.45
C PRO A 228 13.98 -15.15 0.88
N LYS A 229 13.74 -14.25 -0.09
CA LYS A 229 14.76 -13.31 -0.62
C LYS A 229 14.53 -11.85 -0.21
N ALA A 230 13.51 -11.55 0.60
CA ALA A 230 13.28 -10.21 1.12
C ALA A 230 14.27 -9.82 2.25
N ASP A 231 14.60 -8.54 2.33
CA ASP A 231 15.35 -7.97 3.46
C ASP A 231 14.44 -7.91 4.70
N LEU A 232 14.93 -8.32 5.89
CA LEU A 232 14.20 -8.19 7.16
C LEU A 232 14.64 -6.96 7.93
N VAL A 233 13.67 -6.27 8.51
CA VAL A 233 13.88 -5.34 9.64
C VAL A 233 13.17 -5.91 10.87
N ALA A 234 13.95 -6.36 11.84
CA ALA A 234 13.47 -6.71 13.17
C ALA A 234 13.27 -5.41 13.96
N VAL A 235 12.02 -4.97 14.10
CA VAL A 235 11.67 -3.74 14.81
C VAL A 235 11.25 -4.11 16.23
N LYS A 236 12.22 -4.12 17.15
CA LYS A 236 12.00 -4.53 18.54
C LYS A 236 11.31 -3.41 19.33
N LEU A 237 10.17 -3.72 19.95
CA LEU A 237 9.37 -2.81 20.75
C LEU A 237 9.05 -3.41 22.14
N GLN A 238 8.25 -2.67 22.92
CA GLN A 238 7.58 -3.14 24.13
C GLN A 238 6.08 -2.82 23.98
N LEU A 239 5.21 -3.56 24.66
CA LEU A 239 3.76 -3.33 24.63
C LEU A 239 3.29 -2.11 25.47
N THR A 240 3.84 -0.93 25.15
CA THR A 240 3.38 0.37 25.67
C THR A 240 3.01 1.30 24.51
N SER A 241 2.02 2.17 24.70
CA SER A 241 1.52 3.10 23.66
C SER A 241 2.68 3.90 23.04
N TRP A 242 3.59 4.40 23.88
CA TRP A 242 4.77 5.15 23.45
C TRP A 242 5.76 4.31 22.64
N SER A 243 6.13 3.11 23.10
CA SER A 243 7.09 2.25 22.40
C SER A 243 6.54 1.77 21.07
N MET A 244 5.23 1.52 20.98
CA MET A 244 4.54 1.18 19.74
C MET A 244 4.52 2.36 18.75
N LEU A 245 4.08 3.57 19.16
CA LEU A 245 4.11 4.75 18.29
C LEU A 245 5.53 5.10 17.83
N LYS A 246 6.54 4.93 18.69
CA LYS A 246 7.95 5.11 18.34
C LYS A 246 8.48 4.06 17.37
N ALA A 247 7.99 2.81 17.41
CA ALA A 247 8.32 1.79 16.42
C ALA A 247 7.75 2.15 15.04
N TRP A 248 6.47 2.51 14.95
CA TRP A 248 5.84 2.99 13.72
C TRP A 248 6.55 4.23 13.14
N GLN A 249 6.93 5.19 13.98
CA GLN A 249 7.70 6.36 13.55
C GLN A 249 9.10 5.99 13.05
N ALA A 250 9.77 5.01 13.67
CA ALA A 250 11.10 4.58 13.24
C ALA A 250 11.05 3.89 11.86
N VAL A 251 9.99 3.13 11.54
CA VAL A 251 9.77 2.61 10.17
C VAL A 251 9.68 3.74 9.15
N ILE A 252 8.89 4.80 9.41
CA ILE A 252 8.74 5.95 8.49
C ILE A 252 10.09 6.58 8.17
N LEU A 253 10.86 6.92 9.21
CA LEU A 253 12.18 7.55 9.09
C LEU A 253 13.17 6.65 8.33
N ASP A 254 13.15 5.36 8.62
CA ASP A 254 14.04 4.37 8.00
C ASP A 254 13.68 4.11 6.52
N VAL A 255 12.39 4.07 6.16
CA VAL A 255 11.92 3.99 4.77
C VAL A 255 12.40 5.20 3.97
N GLN A 256 12.36 6.40 4.56
CA GLN A 256 12.88 7.62 3.95
C GLN A 256 14.41 7.56 3.79
N GLN A 257 15.14 7.27 4.87
CA GLN A 257 16.61 7.21 4.89
C GLN A 257 17.17 6.19 3.89
N ASN A 258 16.57 5.01 3.79
CA ASN A 258 17.00 3.94 2.90
C ASN A 258 16.35 4.00 1.49
N ARG A 259 15.51 5.01 1.21
CA ARG A 259 14.81 5.22 -0.07
C ARG A 259 13.94 4.02 -0.50
N LEU A 260 13.19 3.46 0.44
CA LEU A 260 12.39 2.24 0.31
C LEU A 260 10.92 2.49 -0.08
N GLN A 261 10.57 3.70 -0.54
CA GLN A 261 9.23 4.01 -1.05
C GLN A 261 8.80 3.01 -2.13
N GLY A 262 7.59 2.46 -2.00
CA GLY A 262 7.04 1.41 -2.89
C GLY A 262 7.71 0.04 -2.78
N LYS A 263 8.69 -0.15 -1.88
CA LYS A 263 9.51 -1.37 -1.72
C LYS A 263 9.55 -1.85 -0.26
N ALA A 264 8.56 -1.45 0.52
CA ALA A 264 8.46 -1.75 1.94
C ALA A 264 7.10 -2.38 2.28
N VAL A 265 7.13 -3.38 3.15
CA VAL A 265 5.95 -4.02 3.74
C VAL A 265 6.13 -4.02 5.26
N VAL A 266 5.10 -3.66 6.02
CA VAL A 266 5.05 -3.83 7.47
C VAL A 266 4.13 -5.00 7.81
N SER A 267 4.64 -5.94 8.59
CA SER A 267 3.86 -6.99 9.24
C SER A 267 3.70 -6.64 10.72
N TYR A 268 2.45 -6.56 11.21
CA TYR A 268 2.20 -6.32 12.63
C TYR A 268 1.09 -7.19 13.22
N SER A 269 1.48 -8.07 14.13
CA SER A 269 0.65 -9.12 14.70
C SER A 269 0.39 -8.98 16.21
N LYS A 270 1.11 -8.10 16.92
CA LYS A 270 1.16 -8.10 18.39
C LYS A 270 0.09 -7.23 19.09
N ALA A 271 -0.25 -6.05 18.55
CA ALA A 271 -1.16 -5.12 19.26
C ALA A 271 -2.61 -5.58 19.35
N THR A 272 -3.08 -6.39 18.39
CA THR A 272 -4.52 -6.68 18.24
C THR A 272 -5.12 -7.48 19.40
N ILE A 273 -4.27 -8.02 20.29
CA ILE A 273 -4.63 -8.74 21.51
C ILE A 273 -4.61 -7.82 22.75
N ALA A 274 -3.84 -6.73 22.72
CA ALA A 274 -3.60 -5.84 23.85
C ALA A 274 -4.40 -4.51 23.80
N TRP A 275 -4.89 -4.11 22.62
CA TRP A 275 -5.45 -2.78 22.37
C TRP A 275 -6.90 -2.83 21.88
N ARG A 276 -7.81 -2.91 22.85
CA ARG A 276 -9.26 -2.69 22.68
C ARG A 276 -9.60 -1.20 22.55
N ILE A 277 -10.79 -0.92 22.01
CA ILE A 277 -11.35 0.45 21.88
C ILE A 277 -11.70 1.07 23.25
N ASP A 278 -11.95 0.24 24.27
CA ASP A 278 -12.47 0.62 25.59
C ASP A 278 -11.55 1.49 26.46
N ARG A 279 -10.24 1.52 26.20
CA ARG A 279 -9.24 2.20 27.05
C ARG A 279 -9.35 3.74 27.10
N GLY A 280 -10.22 4.36 26.30
CA GLY A 280 -10.41 5.82 26.31
C GLY A 280 -9.26 6.64 25.73
N GLU A 281 -8.14 6.02 25.30
CA GLU A 281 -6.98 6.65 24.65
C GLU A 281 -7.31 7.14 23.21
N SER A 282 -8.29 8.03 23.06
CA SER A 282 -8.71 8.62 21.78
C SER A 282 -7.53 9.21 20.99
N TYR A 283 -6.61 9.88 21.69
CA TYR A 283 -5.37 10.44 21.12
C TYR A 283 -4.42 9.37 20.56
N PHE A 284 -4.33 8.17 21.16
CA PHE A 284 -3.48 7.10 20.62
C PHE A 284 -3.95 6.68 19.22
N GLY A 285 -5.26 6.48 19.06
CA GLY A 285 -5.85 6.17 17.75
C GLY A 285 -5.58 7.25 16.70
N VAL A 286 -5.74 8.53 17.08
CA VAL A 286 -5.46 9.67 16.18
C VAL A 286 -3.99 9.70 15.74
N VAL A 287 -3.03 9.57 16.67
CA VAL A 287 -1.59 9.61 16.35
C VAL A 287 -1.19 8.37 15.55
N LEU A 288 -1.69 7.18 15.88
CA LEU A 288 -1.43 5.95 15.12
C LEU A 288 -1.95 6.05 13.68
N LEU A 289 -3.15 6.59 13.46
CA LEU A 289 -3.70 6.79 12.12
C LEU A 289 -2.83 7.78 11.31
N SER A 290 -2.33 8.85 11.93
CA SER A 290 -1.40 9.78 11.27
C SER A 290 -0.09 9.10 10.84
N LEU A 291 0.46 8.21 11.68
CA LEU A 291 1.64 7.41 11.31
C LEU A 291 1.35 6.42 10.17
N LEU A 292 0.18 5.77 10.19
CA LEU A 292 -0.26 4.87 9.12
C LEU A 292 -0.49 5.63 7.79
N LYS A 293 -1.02 6.87 7.85
CA LYS A 293 -1.16 7.73 6.66
C LYS A 293 0.18 8.21 6.11
N ASN A 294 1.18 8.45 6.96
CA ASN A 294 2.54 8.73 6.50
C ASN A 294 3.18 7.51 5.81
N LEU A 295 2.89 6.29 6.26
CA LEU A 295 3.30 5.06 5.57
C LEU A 295 2.56 4.86 4.24
N GLU A 296 1.26 5.15 4.17
CA GLU A 296 0.49 5.14 2.93
C GLU A 296 1.06 6.13 1.89
N ALA A 297 1.43 7.34 2.31
CA ALA A 297 2.06 8.35 1.46
C ALA A 297 3.49 7.98 1.01
N LEU A 298 4.18 7.12 1.75
CA LEU A 298 5.46 6.50 1.39
C LEU A 298 5.29 5.18 0.61
N ASP A 299 4.09 4.88 0.11
CA ASP A 299 3.78 3.67 -0.66
C ASP A 299 4.15 2.36 0.07
N VAL A 300 4.10 2.37 1.41
CA VAL A 300 4.40 1.21 2.25
C VAL A 300 3.13 0.37 2.45
N VAL A 301 3.21 -0.92 2.15
CA VAL A 301 2.10 -1.85 2.40
C VAL A 301 2.05 -2.18 3.89
N VAL A 302 0.89 -2.07 4.54
CA VAL A 302 0.71 -2.48 5.94
C VAL A 302 -0.20 -3.71 6.01
N VAL A 303 0.27 -4.76 6.70
CA VAL A 303 -0.45 -6.02 6.91
C VAL A 303 -0.56 -6.28 8.41
N SER A 304 -1.77 -6.58 8.89
CA SER A 304 -2.02 -6.79 10.32
C SER A 304 -3.07 -7.87 10.59
N SER A 305 -3.08 -8.42 11.80
CA SER A 305 -3.98 -9.48 12.25
C SER A 305 -5.42 -9.02 12.38
N SER A 306 -6.40 -9.93 12.20
CA SER A 306 -7.78 -9.64 12.58
C SER A 306 -8.02 -9.73 14.08
N GLY A 307 -7.25 -10.58 14.79
CA GLY A 307 -7.37 -10.84 16.22
C GLY A 307 -7.87 -12.27 16.52
N ASN A 308 -7.75 -12.69 17.78
CA ASN A 308 -7.90 -14.09 18.22
C ASN A 308 -9.08 -14.31 19.18
N GLU A 309 -10.08 -13.43 19.19
CA GLU A 309 -11.17 -13.45 20.21
C GLU A 309 -12.43 -14.24 19.82
N GLY A 310 -12.51 -14.78 18.60
CA GLY A 310 -13.63 -15.62 18.16
C GLY A 310 -14.06 -15.33 16.72
N SER A 311 -14.48 -16.36 16.00
CA SER A 311 -14.95 -16.27 14.61
C SER A 311 -16.29 -15.55 14.44
N ASN A 312 -17.02 -15.33 15.54
CA ASN A 312 -18.23 -14.52 15.65
C ASN A 312 -17.97 -13.08 16.15
N ILE A 313 -16.71 -12.70 16.34
CA ILE A 313 -16.28 -11.37 16.82
C ILE A 313 -15.63 -10.61 15.65
N ASP A 314 -16.06 -9.39 15.41
CA ASP A 314 -15.50 -8.53 14.36
C ASP A 314 -14.14 -7.93 14.77
N VAL A 315 -13.37 -7.49 13.78
CA VAL A 315 -12.13 -6.70 13.97
C VAL A 315 -12.44 -5.42 14.74
N HIS A 316 -11.96 -5.34 15.99
CA HIS A 316 -12.23 -4.23 16.90
C HIS A 316 -10.98 -3.68 17.61
N SER A 317 -9.79 -3.97 17.08
CA SER A 317 -8.50 -3.58 17.67
C SER A 317 -7.55 -2.93 16.66
N TYR A 318 -6.62 -2.12 17.17
CA TYR A 318 -5.69 -1.34 16.35
C TYR A 318 -4.45 -2.17 15.93
N PRO A 319 -3.88 -1.93 14.73
CA PRO A 319 -4.25 -0.91 13.73
C PRO A 319 -5.42 -1.33 12.82
N SER A 320 -5.79 -2.62 12.79
CA SER A 320 -6.72 -3.22 11.83
C SER A 320 -8.11 -2.56 11.76
N LEU A 321 -8.57 -1.96 12.85
CA LEU A 321 -9.80 -1.14 12.88
C LEU A 321 -9.80 0.02 11.86
N PHE A 322 -8.63 0.52 11.42
CA PHE A 322 -8.52 1.59 10.42
C PHE A 322 -8.49 1.11 8.95
N ALA A 323 -8.76 -0.17 8.69
CA ALA A 323 -8.68 -0.74 7.33
C ALA A 323 -9.74 -0.23 6.33
N ASP A 324 -10.71 0.54 6.84
CA ASP A 324 -11.71 1.35 6.13
C ASP A 324 -11.16 2.72 5.68
N ARG A 325 -10.27 3.33 6.48
CA ARG A 325 -9.74 4.69 6.32
C ARG A 325 -8.36 4.73 5.68
N THR A 326 -7.60 3.64 5.70
CA THR A 326 -6.26 3.48 5.12
C THR A 326 -6.05 2.01 4.70
N PRO A 327 -5.27 1.68 3.64
CA PRO A 327 -5.30 0.37 3.00
C PRO A 327 -4.48 -0.71 3.72
N ILE A 328 -4.78 -0.92 5.00
CA ILE A 328 -4.27 -2.05 5.77
C ILE A 328 -4.86 -3.35 5.22
N ILE A 329 -4.03 -4.34 5.01
CA ILE A 329 -4.42 -5.71 4.67
C ILE A 329 -4.64 -6.46 5.98
N VAL A 330 -5.89 -6.59 6.40
CA VAL A 330 -6.25 -7.31 7.63
C VAL A 330 -6.37 -8.80 7.34
N THR A 331 -5.70 -9.63 8.14
CA THR A 331 -5.51 -11.06 7.88
C THR A 331 -6.07 -11.93 9.00
N GLY A 332 -7.08 -12.73 8.67
CA GLY A 332 -7.57 -13.81 9.55
C GLY A 332 -6.80 -15.13 9.38
N ALA A 333 -7.11 -16.12 10.21
CA ALA A 333 -6.47 -17.43 10.23
C ALA A 333 -7.40 -18.56 9.75
N VAL A 334 -6.84 -19.51 9.01
CA VAL A 334 -7.49 -20.78 8.65
C VAL A 334 -6.64 -21.98 9.08
N ASP A 335 -7.26 -23.16 9.10
CA ASP A 335 -6.55 -24.45 9.12
C ASP A 335 -5.88 -24.77 7.76
N ASN A 336 -5.17 -25.89 7.66
CA ASN A 336 -4.51 -26.34 6.43
C ASN A 336 -5.48 -26.96 5.41
N GLU A 337 -6.77 -27.00 5.73
CA GLU A 337 -7.90 -27.35 4.87
C GLU A 337 -8.62 -26.09 4.36
N GLY A 338 -8.31 -24.91 4.93
CA GLY A 338 -8.84 -23.61 4.56
C GLY A 338 -10.22 -23.29 5.15
N LYS A 339 -10.56 -23.87 6.30
CA LYS A 339 -11.70 -23.49 7.15
C LYS A 339 -11.28 -22.38 8.11
N LEU A 340 -12.20 -21.46 8.44
CA LEU A 340 -11.95 -20.39 9.41
C LEU A 340 -11.58 -20.98 10.78
N ALA A 341 -10.46 -20.55 11.36
CA ALA A 341 -10.07 -20.98 12.70
C ALA A 341 -11.03 -20.37 13.74
N PHE A 342 -11.42 -21.14 14.76
CA PHE A 342 -12.49 -20.75 15.70
C PHE A 342 -12.22 -19.45 16.46
N PHE A 343 -10.94 -19.10 16.67
CA PHE A 343 -10.50 -17.86 17.31
C PHE A 343 -10.41 -16.66 16.35
N SER A 344 -10.35 -16.89 15.04
CA SER A 344 -10.00 -15.85 14.06
C SER A 344 -11.14 -14.85 13.87
N GLN A 345 -10.95 -13.62 14.34
CA GLN A 345 -11.91 -12.54 14.18
C GLN A 345 -12.26 -12.26 12.71
N GLY A 346 -13.53 -11.90 12.49
CA GLY A 346 -14.18 -11.71 11.20
C GLY A 346 -14.57 -10.26 10.92
N GLY A 347 -15.68 -10.08 10.20
CA GLY A 347 -16.22 -8.76 9.85
C GLY A 347 -15.69 -8.16 8.55
N PRO A 348 -16.27 -7.03 8.11
CA PRO A 348 -16.04 -6.44 6.79
C PRO A 348 -14.62 -5.87 6.59
N LEU A 349 -13.86 -5.66 7.67
CA LEU A 349 -12.49 -5.18 7.60
C LEU A 349 -11.48 -6.26 7.17
N VAL A 350 -11.82 -7.55 7.35
CA VAL A 350 -10.93 -8.68 7.00
C VAL A 350 -10.71 -8.72 5.48
N THR A 351 -9.48 -8.45 5.07
CA THR A 351 -9.08 -8.35 3.67
C THR A 351 -8.87 -9.73 3.06
N THR A 352 -8.31 -10.68 3.82
CA THR A 352 -8.12 -12.07 3.42
C THR A 352 -7.87 -12.96 4.65
N THR A 353 -7.82 -14.27 4.46
CA THR A 353 -7.27 -15.22 5.44
C THR A 353 -6.01 -15.89 4.91
N ALA A 354 -5.20 -16.47 5.79
CA ALA A 354 -4.09 -17.37 5.47
C ALA A 354 -3.95 -18.44 6.57
N PRO A 355 -3.26 -19.56 6.33
CA PRO A 355 -3.08 -20.58 7.37
C PRO A 355 -2.40 -19.99 8.62
N GLY A 356 -2.97 -20.31 9.77
CA GLY A 356 -2.55 -19.78 11.08
C GLY A 356 -2.89 -20.72 12.24
N VAL A 357 -3.09 -22.01 11.96
CA VAL A 357 -3.28 -23.07 12.96
C VAL A 357 -2.11 -24.04 12.85
N ALA A 358 -1.40 -24.27 13.96
CA ALA A 358 -0.26 -25.18 14.07
C ALA A 358 0.80 -25.04 12.96
N VAL A 359 1.09 -23.81 12.50
CA VAL A 359 2.03 -23.59 11.38
C VAL A 359 3.47 -23.81 11.84
N LYS A 360 4.35 -24.26 10.94
CA LYS A 360 5.76 -24.46 11.32
C LYS A 360 6.53 -23.14 11.23
N CYS A 361 7.21 -22.75 12.30
CA CYS A 361 7.95 -21.50 12.38
C CYS A 361 9.19 -21.58 13.29
N ALA A 362 10.12 -20.63 13.18
CA ALA A 362 11.35 -20.60 13.97
C ALA A 362 11.07 -20.31 15.45
N ALA A 363 11.63 -21.12 16.36
CA ALA A 363 11.50 -20.93 17.79
C ALA A 363 12.49 -19.89 18.36
N MET A 364 12.23 -19.41 19.58
CA MET A 364 13.18 -18.58 20.33
C MET A 364 14.52 -19.28 20.63
N SER A 365 14.53 -20.62 20.71
CA SER A 365 15.63 -21.41 21.26
C SER A 365 16.57 -21.99 20.20
N GLY A 366 17.87 -21.92 20.48
CA GLY A 366 18.93 -22.46 19.61
C GLY A 366 18.98 -21.83 18.22
N THR A 367 19.56 -22.53 17.25
CA THR A 367 19.74 -22.05 15.87
C THR A 367 18.94 -22.88 14.84
N SER A 368 18.14 -23.84 15.29
CA SER A 368 17.49 -24.85 14.43
C SER A 368 16.16 -25.43 14.92
N ALA A 369 15.65 -25.00 16.08
CA ALA A 369 14.40 -25.50 16.64
C ALA A 369 13.17 -24.77 16.05
N TYR A 370 12.07 -25.48 15.89
CA TYR A 370 10.82 -24.93 15.35
C TYR A 370 9.69 -25.07 16.37
N GLN A 371 8.83 -24.06 16.44
CA GLN A 371 7.53 -24.15 17.09
C GLN A 371 6.53 -24.87 16.17
N ALA A 372 5.57 -25.56 16.79
CA ALA A 372 4.49 -26.30 16.16
C ALA A 372 3.32 -26.44 17.16
N GLY A 373 2.10 -26.72 16.67
CA GLY A 373 0.94 -26.91 17.53
C GLY A 373 0.37 -25.60 18.09
N GLU A 374 -0.04 -25.62 19.35
CA GLU A 374 -0.76 -24.50 19.97
C GLU A 374 0.10 -23.23 20.08
N GLU A 375 1.40 -23.35 20.40
CA GLU A 375 2.36 -22.23 20.41
C GLU A 375 2.45 -21.50 19.06
N SER A 376 2.16 -22.18 17.96
CA SER A 376 2.18 -21.64 16.60
C SER A 376 0.77 -21.49 15.98
N THR A 377 -0.22 -21.23 16.83
CA THR A 377 -1.62 -21.01 16.45
C THR A 377 -2.07 -19.58 16.76
N GLY A 378 -2.55 -18.85 15.74
CA GLY A 378 -3.03 -17.47 15.86
C GLY A 378 -3.04 -16.71 14.53
N THR A 379 -3.88 -15.66 14.45
CA THR A 379 -3.83 -14.69 13.32
C THR A 379 -2.49 -13.97 13.22
N SER A 380 -1.72 -13.99 14.31
CA SER A 380 -0.33 -13.56 14.37
C SER A 380 0.59 -14.21 13.32
N PHE A 381 0.31 -15.45 12.91
CA PHE A 381 1.20 -16.23 12.04
C PHE A 381 0.70 -16.30 10.59
N SER A 382 -0.61 -16.10 10.37
CA SER A 382 -1.18 -15.91 9.03
C SER A 382 -0.83 -14.53 8.44
N THR A 383 -0.84 -13.49 9.28
CA THR A 383 -0.46 -12.10 8.96
C THR A 383 0.90 -11.95 8.27
N PRO A 384 2.02 -12.41 8.85
CA PRO A 384 3.35 -12.30 8.22
C PRO A 384 3.49 -13.11 6.94
N ALA A 385 2.77 -14.21 6.79
CA ALA A 385 2.75 -14.95 5.53
C ALA A 385 2.06 -14.12 4.41
N VAL A 386 1.02 -13.34 4.73
CA VAL A 386 0.42 -12.36 3.80
C VAL A 386 1.33 -11.13 3.58
N ALA A 387 2.14 -10.72 4.57
CA ALA A 387 3.18 -9.71 4.38
C ALA A 387 4.30 -10.20 3.43
N GLY A 388 4.70 -11.47 3.56
CA GLY A 388 5.56 -12.14 2.60
C GLY A 388 4.93 -12.22 1.20
N LEU A 389 3.62 -12.48 1.10
CA LEU A 389 2.90 -12.46 -0.18
C LEU A 389 2.89 -11.07 -0.83
N ALA A 390 2.68 -10.01 -0.05
CA ALA A 390 2.78 -8.63 -0.52
C ALA A 390 4.20 -8.32 -1.05
N ALA A 391 5.25 -8.72 -0.32
CA ALA A 391 6.63 -8.54 -0.74
C ALA A 391 7.00 -9.36 -1.98
N TYR A 392 6.49 -10.59 -2.08
CA TYR A 392 6.59 -11.44 -3.27
C TYR A 392 6.02 -10.72 -4.49
N PHE A 393 4.78 -10.24 -4.44
CA PHE A 393 4.14 -9.53 -5.55
C PHE A 393 4.89 -8.24 -5.94
N LEU A 394 5.34 -7.45 -4.95
CA LEU A 394 6.14 -6.24 -5.20
C LEU A 394 7.49 -6.50 -5.88
N SER A 395 8.03 -7.73 -5.79
CA SER A 395 9.29 -8.09 -6.46
C SER A 395 9.14 -8.44 -7.95
N LEU A 396 7.94 -8.81 -8.42
CA LEU A 396 7.72 -9.32 -9.78
C LEU A 396 7.70 -8.17 -10.82
N ASP A 397 8.57 -8.23 -11.83
CA ASP A 397 8.65 -7.15 -12.83
C ASP A 397 7.40 -7.07 -13.73
N SER A 398 6.70 -8.18 -14.01
CA SER A 398 5.43 -8.13 -14.75
C SER A 398 4.28 -7.52 -13.93
N LEU A 399 4.40 -7.44 -12.60
CA LEU A 399 3.46 -6.70 -11.76
C LEU A 399 3.88 -5.25 -11.49
N ARG A 400 5.14 -4.85 -11.78
CA ARG A 400 5.61 -3.46 -11.59
C ARG A 400 4.67 -2.42 -12.21
N PRO A 401 4.21 -2.52 -13.47
CA PRO A 401 3.34 -1.50 -14.08
C PRO A 401 1.99 -1.34 -13.36
N ARG A 402 1.45 -2.42 -12.78
CA ARG A 402 0.19 -2.40 -12.02
C ARG A 402 0.38 -1.94 -10.57
N LEU A 403 1.46 -2.36 -9.92
CA LEU A 403 1.66 -2.15 -8.49
C LEU A 403 2.39 -0.84 -8.17
N GLN A 404 3.41 -0.45 -8.94
CA GLN A 404 4.31 0.67 -8.64
C GLN A 404 3.74 2.03 -9.10
N VAL A 405 2.45 2.27 -8.83
CA VAL A 405 1.78 3.56 -9.06
C VAL A 405 1.95 4.42 -7.80
N ARG A 406 2.66 5.54 -7.92
CA ARG A 406 3.00 6.45 -6.81
C ARG A 406 1.75 6.88 -6.02
N GLY A 407 1.88 6.88 -4.69
CA GLY A 407 0.79 7.20 -3.75
C GLY A 407 -0.33 6.16 -3.69
N SER A 408 -0.23 5.04 -4.41
CA SER A 408 -1.26 4.00 -4.55
C SER A 408 -0.75 2.57 -4.36
N VAL A 409 0.54 2.33 -4.13
CA VAL A 409 1.11 0.96 -4.09
C VAL A 409 0.41 0.08 -3.06
N ALA A 410 0.14 0.61 -1.87
CA ALA A 410 -0.56 -0.12 -0.80
C ALA A 410 -2.00 -0.51 -1.21
N ARG A 411 -2.74 0.38 -1.88
CA ARG A 411 -4.08 0.09 -2.43
C ARG A 411 -4.01 -0.96 -3.53
N ASN A 412 -3.03 -0.87 -4.43
CA ASN A 412 -2.90 -1.79 -5.56
C ASN A 412 -2.49 -3.21 -5.12
N VAL A 413 -1.65 -3.35 -4.09
CA VAL A 413 -1.31 -4.65 -3.48
C VAL A 413 -2.50 -5.24 -2.70
N LYS A 414 -3.22 -4.43 -1.91
CA LYS A 414 -4.47 -4.85 -1.23
C LYS A 414 -5.49 -5.37 -2.24
N ALA A 415 -5.73 -4.62 -3.32
CA ALA A 415 -6.64 -5.00 -4.40
C ALA A 415 -6.19 -6.28 -5.15
N LEU A 416 -4.90 -6.45 -5.44
CA LEU A 416 -4.38 -7.67 -6.10
C LEU A 416 -4.62 -8.93 -5.24
N ILE A 417 -4.43 -8.82 -3.91
CA ILE A 417 -4.72 -9.91 -2.98
C ILE A 417 -6.23 -10.19 -2.94
N GLN A 418 -7.09 -9.16 -2.97
CA GLN A 418 -8.55 -9.31 -3.01
C GLN A 418 -9.11 -9.80 -4.37
N GLU A 419 -8.37 -9.65 -5.46
CA GLU A 419 -8.72 -10.22 -6.76
C GLU A 419 -8.43 -11.73 -6.81
N HIS A 420 -7.37 -12.17 -6.14
CA HIS A 420 -6.85 -13.54 -6.28
C HIS A 420 -7.09 -14.44 -5.05
N HIS A 421 -7.53 -13.91 -3.91
CA HIS A 421 -7.95 -14.72 -2.77
C HIS A 421 -9.25 -15.50 -3.07
N TYR A 422 -9.34 -16.75 -2.62
CA TYR A 422 -10.50 -17.60 -2.93
C TYR A 422 -10.77 -18.66 -1.86
N ALA A 423 -12.02 -19.09 -1.73
CA ALA A 423 -12.45 -20.07 -0.74
C ALA A 423 -11.85 -21.46 -1.04
N ARG A 424 -11.19 -22.04 -0.03
CA ARG A 424 -10.51 -23.34 -0.14
C ARG A 424 -11.42 -24.50 0.30
N ALA A 425 -12.13 -24.32 1.42
CA ALA A 425 -13.23 -25.15 1.83
C ALA A 425 -14.57 -24.63 1.28
N LYS A 426 -15.57 -25.51 1.13
CA LYS A 426 -16.95 -25.13 0.78
C LYS A 426 -17.52 -24.24 1.88
N HIS A 427 -18.02 -23.04 1.54
CA HIS A 427 -18.42 -21.99 2.49
C HIS A 427 -17.29 -21.48 3.42
N GLY A 428 -16.03 -21.84 3.16
CA GLY A 428 -14.88 -21.30 3.88
C GLY A 428 -14.56 -19.84 3.49
N PRO A 429 -13.77 -19.13 4.32
CA PRO A 429 -13.32 -17.78 4.01
C PRO A 429 -12.38 -17.80 2.79
N LYS A 430 -12.23 -16.63 2.14
CA LYS A 430 -11.26 -16.50 1.04
C LYS A 430 -9.83 -16.51 1.58
N VAL A 431 -9.06 -17.51 1.19
CA VAL A 431 -7.65 -17.67 1.57
C VAL A 431 -6.77 -17.03 0.50
N ALA A 432 -5.73 -16.33 0.93
CA ALA A 432 -4.75 -15.66 0.07
C ALA A 432 -4.08 -16.66 -0.89
N TRP A 433 -3.64 -16.19 -2.05
CA TRP A 433 -3.01 -17.03 -3.08
C TRP A 433 -1.90 -16.27 -3.80
N ASN A 434 -0.80 -16.95 -4.12
CA ASN A 434 0.35 -16.37 -4.81
C ASN A 434 0.17 -16.19 -6.33
N ALA A 435 -1.01 -16.55 -6.85
CA ALA A 435 -1.45 -16.32 -8.23
C ALA A 435 -0.44 -16.75 -9.32
N HIS A 436 0.46 -17.70 -9.00
CA HIS A 436 1.65 -17.95 -9.82
C HIS A 436 1.33 -18.42 -11.25
N THR A 437 0.13 -18.98 -11.47
CA THR A 437 -0.41 -19.40 -12.78
C THR A 437 -1.14 -18.30 -13.55
N LEU A 438 -1.60 -17.23 -12.88
CA LEU A 438 -2.32 -16.11 -13.52
C LEU A 438 -1.39 -14.95 -13.91
N VAL A 439 -0.35 -14.70 -13.11
CA VAL A 439 0.66 -13.67 -13.39
C VAL A 439 1.52 -14.10 -14.57
N LYS A 440 1.08 -13.78 -15.79
CA LYS A 440 1.83 -14.04 -17.03
C LYS A 440 3.07 -13.13 -17.13
N ASN A 441 3.92 -13.41 -18.12
CA ASN A 441 5.02 -12.51 -18.52
C ASN A 441 4.45 -11.29 -19.21
#